data_AF-A0A955JYK7-F1
#
_entry.id   AF-A0A955JYK7-F1
#
_cell.length_a   1.000
_cell.length_b   1.000
_cell.length_c   1.000
_cell.angle_alpha   90.00
_cell.angle_beta   90.00
_cell.angle_gamma   90.00
#
_symmetry.space_group_name_H-M   'P 1'
#
loop_
_entity.id
_entity.type
_entity.pdbx_description
1 polymer ?
#
loop_
_entity_poly.entity_id
_entity_poly.type
_entity_poly.pdbx_seq_one_letter_code
_entity_poly.pdbx_strand_id
1 'polypeptide(L)' 'GKESKLFTITGTTEPNAKVAINDRFLFARSDGTFSYQLQLTEGENTINFVITDKANNQFEQSLKITYKP' A
#
# COMPACT_ATOMS: atom_id res chain seq x y z
N GLY A 1 -16.59 -20.44 -5.15
CA GLY A 1 -15.44 -20.26 -4.25
C GLY A 1 -15.13 -18.78 -4.18
N LYS A 2 -14.60 -18.25 -3.07
CA LYS A 2 -14.26 -16.82 -3.00
C LYS A 2 -13.14 -16.54 -4.00
N GLU A 3 -13.46 -15.86 -5.09
CA GLU A 3 -12.47 -15.43 -6.07
C GLU A 3 -11.67 -14.27 -5.47
N SER A 4 -10.34 -14.36 -5.57
CA SER A 4 -9.44 -13.34 -5.07
C SER A 4 -8.50 -12.91 -6.17
N LYS A 5 -8.39 -11.60 -6.39
CA LYS A 5 -7.51 -11.04 -7.41
C LYS A 5 -6.30 -10.39 -6.74
N LEU A 6 -5.11 -10.66 -7.26
CA LEU A 6 -3.90 -9.93 -6.88
C LEU A 6 -3.92 -8.56 -7.55
N PHE A 7 -3.85 -7.51 -6.74
CA PHE A 7 -3.76 -6.12 -7.15
C PHE A 7 -2.39 -5.58 -6.75
N THR A 8 -1.60 -5.14 -7.73
CA THR A 8 -0.29 -4.55 -7.48
C THR A 8 -0.45 -3.07 -7.22
N ILE A 9 -0.07 -2.65 -6.01
CA ILE A 9 0.04 -1.25 -5.63
C ILE A 9 1.48 -0.83 -5.91
N THR A 10 1.65 0.23 -6.67
CA THR A 10 2.96 0.88 -6.86
C THR A 10 2.87 2.33 -6.39
N GLY A 11 4.00 2.87 -5.96
CA GLY A 11 4.09 4.26 -5.56
C GLY A 11 5.52 4.74 -5.44
N THR A 12 5.66 6.04 -5.20
CA THR A 12 6.92 6.74 -4.99
C THR A 12 6.85 7.55 -3.71
N THR A 13 7.98 7.61 -3.00
CA THR A 13 8.17 8.38 -1.78
C THR A 13 9.65 8.75 -1.65
N GLU A 14 10.07 9.27 -0.50
CA GLU A 14 11.48 9.48 -0.22
C GLU A 14 12.26 8.15 -0.18
N PRO A 15 13.53 8.13 -0.64
CA PRO A 15 14.37 6.95 -0.60
C PRO A 15 14.46 6.33 0.80
N ASN A 16 14.17 5.04 0.89
CA ASN A 16 14.20 4.25 2.14
C ASN A 16 13.17 4.69 3.19
N ALA A 17 12.13 5.45 2.82
CA ALA A 17 11.01 5.72 3.72
C ALA A 17 10.30 4.41 4.11
N LYS A 18 9.77 4.38 5.33
CA LYS A 18 8.96 3.26 5.82
C LYS A 18 7.54 3.44 5.29
N VAL A 19 7.01 2.43 4.62
CA VAL A 19 5.65 2.42 4.08
C VAL A 19 4.86 1.32 4.78
N ALA A 20 3.77 1.69 5.45
CA ALA A 20 2.76 0.78 5.96
C ALA A 20 1.58 0.76 4.99
N ILE A 21 1.16 -0.43 4.57
CA ILE A 21 -0.02 -0.66 3.74
C ILE A 21 -0.88 -1.67 4.50
N ASN A 22 -2.00 -1.21 5.06
CA ASN A 22 -2.77 -1.95 6.08
C ASN A 22 -1.84 -2.44 7.20
N ASP A 23 -1.87 -3.73 7.53
CA ASP A 23 -1.05 -4.35 8.58
C ASP A 23 0.31 -4.87 8.07
N ARG A 24 0.80 -4.34 6.94
CA ARG A 24 2.07 -4.74 6.33
C ARG A 24 3.01 -3.57 6.20
N PHE A 25 4.28 -3.82 6.51
CA PHE A 25 5.35 -2.83 6.41
C PHE A 25 6.35 -3.24 5.34
N LEU A 26 6.81 -2.25 4.59
CA LEU A 26 7.90 -2.36 3.64
C LEU A 26 8.73 -1.07 3.67
N PHE A 27 9.91 -1.12 3.07
CA PHE A 27 10.72 0.07 2.82
C PHE A 27 10.70 0.39 1.33
N ALA A 28 10.60 1.67 1.01
CA ALA A 28 10.86 2.13 -0.34
C ALA A 28 12.31 1.83 -0.73
N ARG A 29 12.55 1.60 -2.02
CA ARG A 29 13.89 1.38 -2.56
C ARG A 29 14.73 2.67 -2.48
N SER A 30 16.00 2.56 -2.85
CA SER A 30 16.92 3.69 -2.92
C SER A 30 16.51 4.76 -3.94
N ASP A 31 15.69 4.41 -4.93
CA ASP A 31 15.10 5.34 -5.90
C ASP A 31 13.73 5.89 -5.43
N GLY A 32 13.29 5.56 -4.22
CA GLY A 32 12.00 5.98 -3.65
C GLY A 32 10.81 5.14 -4.13
N THR A 33 11.00 4.17 -5.02
CA THR A 33 9.90 3.34 -5.51
C THR A 33 9.53 2.23 -4.52
N PHE A 34 8.25 1.89 -4.47
CA PHE A 34 7.78 0.68 -3.78
C PHE A 34 6.72 -0.05 -4.58
N SER A 35 6.56 -1.34 -4.29
CA SER A 35 5.52 -2.19 -4.85
C SER A 35 5.04 -3.18 -3.80
N TYR A 36 3.72 -3.40 -3.74
CA TYR A 36 3.09 -4.32 -2.81
C TYR A 36 1.92 -5.03 -3.50
N GLN A 37 1.83 -6.35 -3.31
CA GLN A 37 0.72 -7.15 -3.81
C GLN A 37 -0.36 -7.28 -2.73
N LEU A 38 -1.53 -6.73 -3.01
CA LEU A 38 -2.71 -6.85 -2.18
C LEU A 38 -3.67 -7.87 -2.78
N GLN A 39 -4.18 -8.78 -1.96
CA GLN A 39 -5.26 -9.69 -2.36
C GLN A 39 -6.60 -8.99 -2.15
N LEU A 40 -7.34 -8.75 -3.22
CA LEU A 40 -8.69 -8.17 -3.15
C LEU A 40 -9.71 -9.25 -2.86
N THR A 41 -10.65 -8.91 -1.99
CA THR A 41 -11.91 -9.64 -1.82
C THR A 41 -13.02 -8.99 -2.65
N GLU A 42 -13.99 -9.76 -3.11
CA GLU A 42 -15.19 -9.21 -3.73
C GLU A 42 -15.85 -8.15 -2.81
N GLY A 43 -16.29 -7.04 -3.40
CA GLY A 43 -16.87 -5.91 -2.68
C GLY A 43 -15.85 -4.80 -2.37
N GLU A 44 -16.15 -4.02 -1.32
CA GLU A 44 -15.31 -2.89 -0.90
C GLU A 44 -14.05 -3.38 -0.18
N ASN A 45 -12.90 -2.90 -0.63
CA ASN A 45 -11.60 -3.08 0.02
C ASN A 45 -11.10 -1.68 0.39
N THR A 46 -10.79 -1.47 1.67
CA THR A 46 -10.13 -0.24 2.13
C THR A 46 -8.64 -0.52 2.29
N ILE A 47 -7.83 0.38 1.74
CA ILE A 47 -6.37 0.33 1.80
C ILE A 47 -5.90 1.57 2.53
N ASN A 48 -5.23 1.38 3.66
CA ASN A 48 -4.65 2.45 4.44
C ASN A 48 -3.15 2.50 4.21
N PHE A 49 -2.64 3.69 3.94
CA PHE A 49 -1.25 3.99 3.74
C PHE A 49 -0.76 4.86 4.89
N VAL A 50 0.36 4.48 5.49
CA VAL A 50 1.11 5.36 6.41
C VAL A 50 2.55 5.38 5.95
N ILE A 51 3.05 6.54 5.55
CA ILE A 51 4.43 6.72 5.12
C ILE A 51 5.15 7.50 6.23
N THR A 52 6.25 6.94 6.72
CA THR A 52 7.12 7.61 7.69
C THR A 52 8.45 7.92 7.04
N ASP A 53 8.81 9.21 6.99
CA ASP A 53 10.10 9.66 6.47
C ASP A 53 11.24 9.44 7.47
N LYS A 54 12.47 9.80 7.08
CA LYS A 54 13.65 9.65 7.96
C LYS A 54 13.64 10.59 9.16
N ALA A 55 12.91 11.69 9.10
CA ALA A 55 12.72 12.65 10.18
C ALA A 55 11.55 12.28 11.11
N ASN A 56 10.91 11.12 10.89
CA ASN A 56 9.71 10.63 11.55
C ASN A 56 8.44 11.46 11.31
N ASN A 57 8.39 12.27 10.25
CA ASN A 57 7.11 12.83 9.81
C ASN A 57 6.25 11.72 9.19
N GLN A 58 4.94 11.80 9.41
CA GLN A 58 4.00 10.80 8.93
C GLN A 58 3.01 11.42 7.94
N PHE A 59 2.75 10.68 6.86
CA PHE A 59 1.69 10.97 5.91
C PHE A 59 0.73 9.78 5.87
N GLU A 60 -0.57 10.08 6.01
CA GLU A 60 -1.63 9.07 6.01
C GLU A 60 -2.59 9.28 4.85
N GLN A 61 -2.98 8.19 4.19
CA GLN A 61 -3.96 8.22 3.12
C GLN A 61 -4.77 6.93 3.11
N SER A 62 -6.07 7.03 2.83
CA SER A 62 -6.94 5.87 2.63
C SER A 62 -7.49 5.84 1.21
N LEU A 63 -7.43 4.68 0.56
CA LEU A 63 -8.03 4.42 -0.73
C LEU A 63 -9.12 3.35 -0.59
N LYS A 64 -10.31 3.64 -1.13
CA LYS A 64 -11.38 2.65 -1.25
C LYS A 64 -11.47 2.16 -2.68
N ILE A 65 -11.42 0.85 -2.86
CA ILE A 65 -11.62 0.20 -4.15
C ILE A 65 -12.73 -0.82 -4.05
N THR A 66 -13.58 -0.90 -5.07
CA THR A 66 -14.61 -1.94 -5.17
C THR A 66 -14.19 -2.94 -6.23
N TYR A 67 -13.99 -4.20 -5.82
CA TYR A 67 -13.71 -5.29 -6.75
C TYR A 67 -14.98 -6.08 -7.04
N LYS A 68 -15.27 -6.27 -8.33
CA LYS A 68 -16.29 -7.18 -8.82
C LYS A 68 -15.59 -8.15 -9.79
N PRO A 69 -15.67 -9.47 -9.57
CA PRO A 69 -15.04 -10.47 -10.43
C PRO A 69 -15.57 -10.41 -11.86
#